data_AF-A0A510ISU1-F1
#
_entry.id   AF-A0A510ISU1-F1
#
_cell.length_a   1.000
_cell.length_b   1.000
_cell.length_c   1.000
_cell.angle_alpha   90.00
_cell.angle_beta   90.00
_cell.angle_gamma   90.00
#
_symmetry.space_group_name_H-M   'P 1'
#
loop_
_entity.id
_entity.type
_entity.pdbx_description
1 polymer ?
#
loop_
_entity_poly.entity_id
_entity_poly.type
_entity_poly.pdbx_seq_one_letter_code
_entity_poly.pdbx_strand_id
1 'polypeptide(L)'
;MHISEKLRQSSFYLLCDSNTSQENLIHKLNTAIHSCESRQHGSIPNILPLTRREQEILGQLTTGEPNSAIASKLHLSEHTVKNHMYNIFRKIGVKNRLQASNWAKLNLQEEKI
;
A
#
# COMPACT_ATOMS: atom_id res chain seq x y z
N MET A 1 39.45 -5.96 -3.01
CA MET A 1 38.98 -5.42 -4.30
C MET A 1 38.85 -6.57 -5.32
N HIS A 2 37.82 -7.42 -5.19
CA HIS A 2 37.65 -8.66 -5.99
C HIS A 2 36.20 -8.83 -6.52
N ILE A 3 35.40 -7.75 -6.49
CA ILE A 3 33.95 -7.82 -6.80
C ILE A 3 33.65 -7.29 -8.21
N SER A 4 34.55 -6.51 -8.83
CA SER A 4 34.26 -5.82 -10.09
C SER A 4 34.42 -6.66 -11.36
N GLU A 5 35.00 -7.86 -11.30
CA GLU A 5 35.25 -8.69 -12.49
C GLU A 5 34.09 -9.67 -12.78
N LYS A 6 33.35 -10.11 -11.75
CA LYS A 6 32.23 -11.05 -11.90
C LYS A 6 31.01 -10.44 -12.59
N LEU A 7 30.82 -9.12 -12.51
CA LEU A 7 29.68 -8.45 -13.14
C LEU A 7 29.87 -8.24 -14.66
N ARG A 8 31.11 -8.20 -15.15
CA ARG A 8 31.39 -8.00 -16.58
C ARG A 8 31.21 -9.29 -17.39
N GLN A 9 31.44 -10.46 -16.79
CA GLN A 9 31.16 -11.76 -17.43
C GLN A 9 29.66 -12.11 -17.44
N SER A 10 28.88 -11.64 -16.46
CA SER A 10 27.44 -11.92 -16.39
C SER A 10 26.64 -11.24 -17.51
N SER A 11 27.11 -10.11 -18.03
CA SER A 11 26.40 -9.38 -19.09
C SER A 11 26.68 -9.92 -20.50
N PHE A 12 27.72 -10.74 -20.67
CA PHE A 12 28.16 -11.23 -21.99
C PHE A 12 27.44 -12.52 -22.41
N TYR A 13 26.98 -13.36 -21.47
CA TYR A 13 26.34 -14.65 -21.79
C TYR A 13 24.87 -14.56 -22.25
N LEU A 14 24.23 -13.39 -22.19
CA LEU A 14 22.83 -13.23 -22.64
C LEU A 14 22.69 -12.89 -24.14
N LEU A 15 23.79 -12.67 -24.86
CA LEU A 15 23.75 -12.24 -26.27
C LEU A 15 24.23 -13.30 -27.27
N CYS A 16 24.59 -14.50 -26.81
CA CYS A 16 25.07 -15.58 -27.68
C CYS A 16 24.24 -16.85 -27.52
N ASP A 17 22.99 -16.83 -27.95
CA ASP A 17 22.29 -18.04 -28.36
C ASP A 17 21.50 -17.74 -29.65
N SER A 18 22.17 -17.89 -30.80
CA SER A 18 21.64 -17.65 -32.14
C SER A 18 20.52 -18.61 -32.58
N ASN A 19 19.92 -19.34 -31.64
CA ASN A 19 18.87 -20.31 -31.94
C ASN A 19 17.69 -20.30 -30.93
N THR A 20 17.54 -19.23 -30.16
CA THR A 20 16.31 -19.04 -29.38
C THR A 20 15.27 -18.38 -30.27
N SER A 21 14.43 -19.18 -30.94
CA SER A 21 13.26 -18.65 -31.67
C SER A 21 12.46 -17.73 -30.75
N GLN A 22 11.86 -16.67 -31.30
CA GLN A 22 11.10 -15.65 -30.57
C GLN A 22 10.07 -16.27 -29.60
N GLU A 23 9.54 -17.44 -29.96
CA GLU A 23 8.61 -18.23 -29.14
C GLU A 23 9.21 -18.70 -27.81
N ASN A 24 10.48 -19.10 -27.77
CA ASN A 24 11.14 -19.51 -26.53
C ASN A 24 11.46 -18.33 -25.62
N LEU A 25 11.70 -17.14 -26.17
CA LEU A 25 11.82 -15.91 -25.39
C LEU A 25 10.48 -15.49 -24.81
N ILE A 26 9.41 -15.52 -25.60
CA ILE A 26 8.03 -15.27 -25.14
C ILE A 26 7.65 -16.28 -24.05
N HIS A 27 7.98 -17.56 -24.23
CA HIS A 27 7.71 -18.58 -23.22
C HIS A 27 8.52 -18.34 -21.94
N LYS A 28 9.82 -18.04 -22.02
CA LYS A 28 10.62 -17.70 -20.82
C LYS A 28 10.11 -16.44 -20.11
N LEU A 29 9.67 -15.42 -20.86
CA LEU A 29 9.08 -14.20 -20.31
C LEU A 29 7.72 -14.47 -19.65
N ASN A 30 6.81 -15.15 -20.35
CA ASN A 30 5.50 -15.52 -19.82
C ASN A 30 5.64 -16.43 -18.60
N THR A 31 6.53 -17.42 -18.64
CA THR A 31 6.77 -18.31 -17.50
C THR A 31 7.46 -17.58 -16.35
N ALA A 32 8.32 -16.58 -16.59
CA ALA A 32 8.87 -15.73 -15.53
C ALA A 32 7.83 -14.78 -14.91
N ILE A 33 6.92 -14.24 -15.73
CA ILE A 33 5.80 -13.40 -15.27
C ILE A 33 4.80 -14.26 -14.46
N HIS A 34 4.43 -15.44 -14.97
CA HIS A 34 3.46 -16.34 -14.32
C HIS A 34 4.05 -17.16 -13.14
N SER A 35 5.36 -17.41 -13.10
CA SER A 35 6.01 -18.07 -11.95
C SER A 35 6.14 -17.14 -10.74
N CYS A 36 5.85 -15.83 -10.89
CA CYS A 36 5.72 -14.90 -9.78
C CYS A 36 4.27 -14.73 -9.29
N GLU A 37 3.26 -15.09 -10.10
CA GLU A 37 1.84 -14.93 -9.79
C GLU A 37 1.26 -15.95 -8.80
N SER A 38 2.04 -16.95 -8.37
CA SER A 38 1.61 -17.99 -7.43
C SER A 38 2.18 -17.85 -6.01
N ARG A 39 2.88 -16.75 -5.71
CA ARG A 39 2.93 -16.27 -4.31
C ARG A 39 1.65 -15.50 -4.06
N GLN A 40 0.64 -16.24 -3.60
CA GLN A 40 -0.40 -15.78 -2.69
C GLN A 40 -0.42 -14.25 -2.51
N HIS A 41 -1.13 -13.53 -3.39
CA HIS A 41 -1.99 -12.46 -2.90
C HIS A 41 -3.10 -13.14 -2.10
N GLY A 42 -2.70 -13.82 -1.00
CA GLY A 42 -3.58 -13.92 0.14
C GLY A 42 -3.86 -12.47 0.45
N SER A 43 -5.13 -12.10 0.30
CA SER A 43 -5.70 -10.86 0.80
C SER A 43 -4.84 -10.37 1.94
N ILE A 44 -4.01 -9.34 1.70
CA ILE A 44 -3.34 -8.66 2.80
C ILE A 44 -4.53 -8.28 3.66
N PRO A 45 -4.69 -8.88 4.85
CA PRO A 45 -5.84 -8.54 5.64
C PRO A 45 -5.66 -7.05 5.88
N ASN A 46 -6.58 -6.27 5.33
CA ASN A 46 -6.63 -4.82 5.46
C ASN A 46 -6.98 -4.54 6.93
N ILE A 47 -6.04 -4.85 7.82
CA ILE A 47 -6.14 -4.76 9.26
C ILE A 47 -4.99 -3.86 9.67
N LEU A 48 -5.10 -2.63 9.21
CA LEU A 48 -4.58 -1.52 10.00
C LEU A 48 -5.12 -1.73 11.43
N PRO A 49 -4.31 -1.58 12.50
CA PRO A 49 -4.74 -1.78 13.88
C PRO A 49 -5.67 -0.66 14.37
N LEU A 50 -6.51 -0.14 13.48
CA LEU A 50 -7.55 0.82 13.77
C LEU A 50 -8.79 0.05 14.20
N THR A 51 -9.33 0.44 15.35
CA THR A 51 -10.66 0.04 15.77
C THR A 51 -11.70 0.52 14.77
N ARG A 52 -12.86 -0.13 14.72
CA ARG A 52 -14.00 0.31 13.90
C ARG A 52 -14.29 1.81 14.07
N ARG A 53 -14.21 2.30 15.30
CA ARG A 53 -14.47 3.71 15.60
C ARG A 53 -13.42 4.65 15.02
N GLU A 54 -12.16 4.24 15.06
CA GLU A 54 -11.05 4.98 14.44
C GLU A 54 -11.16 4.99 12.92
N GLN A 55 -11.62 3.89 12.31
CA GLN A 55 -11.91 3.82 10.88
C GLN A 55 -13.04 4.77 10.48
N GLU A 56 -14.14 4.82 11.24
CA GLU A 56 -15.25 5.75 11.00
C GLU A 56 -14.78 7.22 11.03
N ILE A 57 -14.00 7.59 12.05
CA ILE A 57 -13.43 8.93 12.19
C ILE A 57 -12.47 9.25 11.04
N LEU A 58 -11.64 8.27 10.66
CA LEU A 58 -10.70 8.41 9.54
C LEU A 58 -11.42 8.52 8.18
N GLY A 59 -12.58 7.86 8.03
CA GLY A 59 -13.46 8.04 6.88
C GLY A 59 -13.98 9.48 6.80
N GLN A 60 -14.50 10.03 7.91
CA GLN A 60 -14.97 11.44 7.94
C GLN A 60 -13.82 12.45 7.77
N LEU A 61 -12.57 12.09 8.05
CA LEU A 61 -11.41 12.94 7.77
C LEU A 61 -11.18 13.18 6.27
N THR A 62 -11.64 12.28 5.41
CA THR A 62 -11.52 12.42 3.94
C THR A 62 -12.45 13.48 3.36
N THR A 63 -13.57 13.78 4.03
CA THR A 63 -14.55 14.78 3.60
C THR A 63 -14.14 16.21 3.95
N GLY A 64 -13.09 16.38 4.78
CA GLY A 64 -12.60 17.69 5.20
C GLY A 64 -13.39 18.34 6.35
N GLU A 65 -14.31 17.62 6.98
CA GLU A 65 -15.19 18.18 8.01
C GLU A 65 -14.48 18.57 9.32
N PRO A 66 -14.84 19.69 9.96
CA PRO A 66 -14.25 20.07 11.24
C PRO A 66 -14.57 19.05 12.34
N ASN A 67 -13.77 19.03 13.41
CA ASN A 67 -13.94 18.08 14.51
C ASN A 67 -15.31 18.19 15.18
N SER A 68 -15.91 19.39 15.22
CA SER A 68 -17.26 19.63 15.71
C SER A 68 -18.32 18.90 14.86
N ALA A 69 -18.20 18.94 13.54
CA ALA A 69 -19.11 18.24 12.63
C ALA A 69 -18.96 16.71 12.74
N ILE A 70 -17.72 16.22 12.81
CA ILE A 70 -17.43 14.79 13.02
C ILE A 70 -18.01 14.33 14.37
N ALA A 71 -17.85 15.14 15.42
CA ALA A 71 -18.39 14.87 16.74
C ALA A 71 -19.92 14.75 16.71
N SER A 72 -20.61 15.70 16.07
CA SER A 72 -22.07 15.67 15.91
C SER A 72 -22.54 14.44 15.14
N LYS A 73 -21.93 14.11 13.99
CA LYS A 73 -22.31 12.96 13.18
C LYS A 73 -22.16 11.62 13.89
N LEU A 74 -21.10 11.52 14.69
CA LEU A 74 -20.76 10.29 15.39
C LEU A 74 -21.36 10.25 16.81
N HIS A 75 -22.08 11.28 17.26
CA HIS A 75 -22.58 11.41 18.64
C HIS A 75 -21.45 11.30 19.68
N LEU A 76 -20.36 12.04 19.47
CA LEU A 76 -19.21 12.15 20.37
C LEU A 76 -19.01 13.59 20.85
N SER A 77 -18.18 13.76 21.88
CA SER A 77 -17.62 15.08 22.17
C SER A 77 -16.44 15.41 21.24
N GLU A 78 -16.20 16.69 20.98
CA GLU A 78 -15.00 17.12 20.23
C GLU A 78 -13.69 16.65 20.88
N HIS A 79 -13.65 16.62 22.21
CA HIS A 79 -12.50 16.12 22.96
C HIS A 79 -12.25 14.63 22.65
N THR A 80 -13.31 13.82 22.63
CA THR A 80 -13.24 12.40 22.27
C THR A 80 -12.74 12.22 20.84
N VAL A 81 -13.21 13.03 19.88
CA VAL A 81 -12.72 13.00 18.49
C VAL A 81 -11.22 13.34 18.44
N LYS A 82 -10.77 14.38 19.13
CA LYS A 82 -9.34 14.74 19.22
C LYS A 82 -8.50 13.59 19.78
N ASN A 83 -8.99 12.90 20.81
CA ASN A 83 -8.30 11.74 21.39
C ASN A 83 -8.20 10.58 20.40
N HIS A 84 -9.28 10.25 19.69
CA HIS A 84 -9.23 9.24 18.63
C HIS A 84 -8.28 9.64 17.50
N MET A 85 -8.28 10.90 17.06
CA MET A 85 -7.35 11.38 16.04
C MET A 85 -5.89 11.21 16.46
N TYR A 86 -5.55 11.50 17.71
CA TYR A 86 -4.22 11.28 18.25
C TYR A 86 -3.82 9.79 18.19
N ASN A 87 -4.72 8.88 18.57
CA ASN A 87 -4.47 7.45 18.48
C ASN A 87 -4.30 6.99 17.03
N ILE A 88 -5.17 7.45 16.12
CA ILE A 88 -5.08 7.20 14.69
C ILE A 88 -3.71 7.63 14.16
N PHE A 89 -3.30 8.87 14.43
CA PHE A 89 -2.05 9.43 13.92
C PHE A 89 -0.84 8.62 14.37
N ARG A 90 -0.81 8.18 15.63
CA ARG A 90 0.25 7.28 16.12
C ARG A 90 0.22 5.91 15.43
N LYS A 91 -0.96 5.34 15.22
CA LYS A 91 -1.12 4.01 14.61
C LYS A 91 -0.71 3.98 13.13
N ILE A 92 -1.01 5.05 12.39
CA ILE A 92 -0.71 5.15 10.96
C ILE A 92 0.60 5.91 10.67
N GLY A 93 1.30 6.40 11.69
CA GLY A 93 2.61 7.03 11.58
C GLY A 93 2.61 8.43 10.95
N VAL A 94 1.48 9.14 10.97
CA VAL A 94 1.36 10.49 10.39
C VAL A 94 1.39 11.57 11.47
N LYS A 95 1.77 12.80 11.08
CA LYS A 95 1.92 13.93 12.01
C LYS A 95 0.77 14.92 11.98
N ASN A 96 0.03 14.97 10.88
CA ASN A 96 -1.00 15.99 10.69
C ASN A 96 -2.26 15.44 10.00
N ARG A 97 -3.33 16.22 10.13
CA ARG A 97 -4.65 15.92 9.59
C ARG A 97 -4.63 15.67 8.09
N LEU A 98 -3.86 16.47 7.34
CA LEU A 98 -3.78 16.37 5.89
C LEU A 98 -3.12 15.06 5.45
N GLN A 99 -2.02 14.68 6.11
CA GLN A 99 -1.37 13.39 5.92
C GLN A 99 -2.31 12.23 6.24
N ALA A 100 -3.07 12.32 7.35
CA ALA A 100 -4.06 11.31 7.68
C ALA A 100 -5.17 11.19 6.63
N SER A 101 -5.66 12.32 6.11
CA SER A 101 -6.68 12.36 5.06
C SER A 101 -6.17 11.76 3.74
N ASN A 102 -4.94 12.10 3.32
CA ASN A 102 -4.32 11.54 2.13
C ASN A 102 -4.04 10.04 2.30
N TRP A 103 -3.57 9.64 3.46
CA TRP A 103 -3.36 8.24 3.80
C TRP A 103 -4.67 7.46 3.72
N ALA A 104 -5.77 8.00 4.27
CA ALA A 104 -7.08 7.39 4.21
C ALA A 104 -7.57 7.20 2.77
N LYS A 105 -7.36 8.20 1.89
CA LYS A 105 -7.69 8.08 0.46
C LYS A 105 -6.92 6.95 -0.22
N LEU A 106 -5.65 6.75 0.11
CA LEU A 106 -4.83 5.70 -0.52
C LEU A 106 -5.14 4.30 0.01
N ASN A 107 -5.56 4.17 1.28
CA ASN A 107 -5.66 2.87 1.97
C ASN A 107 -7.10 2.40 2.24
N LEU A 108 -8.10 3.28 2.12
CA LEU A 108 -9.54 2.94 2.31
C LEU A 108 -10.33 2.87 0.98
N GLN A 109 -9.69 3.05 -0.18
CA GLN A 109 -10.34 3.09 -1.50
C GLN A 109 -10.67 1.72 -2.12
N GLU A 110 -10.60 0.62 -1.36
CA GLU A 110 -10.85 -0.73 -1.91
C GLU A 110 -12.32 -1.16 -2.00
N GLU A 111 -13.31 -0.35 -1.60
CA GLU A 111 -14.73 -0.75 -1.68
C GLU A 111 -15.64 0.27 -2.38
N LYS A 112 -15.43 0.46 -3.69
CA LYS A 112 -16.53 0.85 -4.60
C LYS A 112 -16.37 0.12 -5.93
N ILE A 113 -16.83 -1.14 -5.95
CA ILE A 113 -17.27 -1.83 -7.18
C ILE A 113 -18.77 -1.55 -7.35
#